data_AF-A0AAV1WPM1-F1
#
_entry.id   AF-A0AAV1WPM1-F1
#
_cell.length_a   1.000
_cell.length_b   1.000
_cell.length_c   1.000
_cell.angle_alpha   90.00
_cell.angle_beta   90.00
_cell.angle_gamma   90.00
#
_symmetry.space_group_name_H-M   'P 1'
#
loop_
_entity.id
_entity.type
_entity.pdbx_description
1 polymer ?
#
loop_
_entity_poly.entity_id
_entity_poly.type
_entity_poly.pdbx_seq_one_letter_code
_entity_poly.pdbx_strand_id
1 'polypeptide(L)'
;MSRINKTKPVDLSSAKDIFVSAIRFAMSIEGPCFPFGDELRVSAQEQVDFMLGEDEDTSTVMADDEVKSIVRMGVYNIVHSFEMELSLLLLDNALEFEAADNRVMRKVSDLEWICNVLPKMNLMNNFVSDWAAISSKVLGIIEDKKLDHVMWGLKIKLIQVTSKVLEVVGYGTVILPALCRVQLLKNWFPYVRKMKPLLDSKAIEETGFPYKMDEDLCQSIEGAIVSLILTLPSNDQADILGDWINNGEVGYPDLTEAFEVWCYRTKSAKRRLVESLESHSE
;
A
#
# COMPACT_ATOMS: atom_id res chain seq x y z
N MET A 1 15.18 27.52 -40.43
CA MET A 1 15.74 27.70 -39.07
C MET A 1 14.64 28.23 -38.16
N SER A 2 13.91 27.34 -37.48
CA SER A 2 12.87 27.71 -36.53
C SER A 2 13.53 28.12 -35.21
N ARG A 3 13.29 29.35 -34.77
CA ARG A 3 13.74 29.85 -33.47
C ARG A 3 12.87 29.19 -32.40
N ILE A 4 13.44 28.19 -31.72
CA ILE A 4 12.91 27.74 -30.44
C ILE A 4 13.11 28.89 -29.47
N ASN A 5 12.04 29.60 -29.14
CA ASN A 5 12.04 30.55 -28.04
C ASN A 5 12.35 29.75 -26.78
N LYS A 6 13.58 29.87 -26.27
CA LYS A 6 13.90 29.50 -24.89
C LYS A 6 13.01 30.34 -23.99
N THR A 7 11.96 29.73 -23.45
CA THR A 7 11.21 30.23 -22.31
C THR A 7 12.22 30.60 -21.21
N LYS A 8 11.98 31.72 -20.52
CA LYS A 8 12.82 32.13 -19.38
C LYS A 8 12.93 30.96 -18.40
N PRO A 9 14.09 30.74 -17.76
CA PRO A 9 14.18 29.75 -16.68
C PRO A 9 13.10 30.08 -15.65
N VAL A 10 12.29 29.08 -15.32
CA VAL A 10 11.28 29.22 -14.27
C VAL A 10 12.02 29.62 -13.00
N ASP A 11 11.51 30.62 -12.28
CA ASP A 11 12.06 30.96 -10.98
C ASP A 11 11.84 29.77 -10.04
N LEU A 12 12.92 29.05 -9.70
CA LEU A 12 12.88 27.83 -8.89
C LEU A 12 12.19 28.07 -7.53
N SER A 13 12.32 29.29 -6.98
CA SER A 13 11.62 29.68 -5.74
C SER A 13 10.10 29.69 -5.94
N SER A 14 9.63 30.36 -7.01
CA SER A 14 8.22 30.38 -7.36
C SER A 14 7.66 28.98 -7.66
N ALA A 15 8.43 28.12 -8.34
CA ALA A 15 8.03 26.73 -8.60
C ALA A 15 7.90 25.92 -7.31
N LYS A 16 8.85 26.10 -6.37
CA LYS A 16 8.79 25.49 -5.03
C LYS A 16 7.54 25.94 -4.26
N ASP A 17 7.26 27.24 -4.21
CA ASP A 17 6.10 27.77 -3.49
C ASP A 17 4.77 27.24 -4.05
N ILE A 18 4.66 27.17 -5.38
CA ILE A 18 3.50 26.58 -6.06
C ILE A 18 3.37 25.10 -5.71
N PHE A 19 4.46 24.34 -5.78
CA PHE A 19 4.46 22.92 -5.47
C PHE A 19 4.05 22.65 -4.01
N VAL A 20 4.63 23.41 -3.06
CA VAL A 20 4.30 23.31 -1.64
C VAL A 20 2.83 23.63 -1.40
N SER A 21 2.30 24.68 -2.02
CA SER A 21 0.89 25.04 -1.90
C SER A 21 -0.02 23.93 -2.45
N ALA A 22 0.31 23.38 -3.62
CA ALA A 22 -0.45 22.29 -4.23
C ALA A 22 -0.45 21.04 -3.32
N ILE A 23 0.70 20.65 -2.75
CA ILE A 23 0.79 19.53 -1.80
C ILE A 23 -0.08 19.78 -0.57
N ARG A 24 -0.08 20.99 0.00
CA ARG A 24 -0.88 21.30 1.20
C ARG A 24 -2.38 21.19 0.94
N PHE A 25 -2.87 21.65 -0.21
CA PHE A 25 -4.27 21.49 -0.60
C PHE A 25 -4.60 20.03 -0.96
N ALA A 26 -3.75 19.36 -1.74
CA ALA A 26 -3.94 17.98 -2.18
C ALA A 26 -4.03 17.01 -0.99
N MET A 27 -3.24 17.25 0.05
CA MET A 27 -3.21 16.43 1.27
C MET A 27 -4.13 16.95 2.38
N SER A 28 -4.94 17.99 2.09
CA SER A 28 -5.84 18.64 3.06
C SER A 28 -5.15 19.04 4.37
N ILE A 29 -3.88 19.46 4.29
CA ILE A 29 -3.12 20.00 5.42
C ILE A 29 -3.71 21.35 5.81
N GLU A 30 -4.09 22.14 4.81
CA GLU A 30 -4.88 23.34 4.99
C GLU A 30 -6.36 22.93 5.03
N GLY A 31 -7.10 23.47 6.01
CA GLY A 31 -8.50 23.10 6.25
C GLY A 31 -9.41 23.36 5.04
N PRO A 32 -10.70 22.95 5.11
CA PRO A 32 -11.61 23.05 3.98
C PRO A 32 -11.68 24.48 3.44
N CYS A 33 -11.36 24.64 2.16
CA CYS A 33 -11.37 25.94 1.48
C CYS A 33 -12.77 26.19 0.92
N PHE A 34 -13.59 26.97 1.63
CA PHE A 34 -14.88 27.41 1.12
C PHE A 34 -14.69 28.49 0.04
N PRO A 35 -15.44 28.46 -1.09
CA PRO A 35 -16.57 27.58 -1.40
C PRO A 35 -16.21 26.28 -2.14
N PHE A 36 -14.94 26.05 -2.48
CA PHE A 36 -14.52 25.02 -3.43
C PHE A 36 -14.49 23.59 -2.87
N GLY A 37 -14.43 23.43 -1.54
CA GLY A 37 -14.53 22.12 -0.90
C GLY A 37 -13.56 21.08 -1.47
N ASP A 38 -14.09 19.96 -1.95
CA ASP A 38 -13.29 18.86 -2.51
C ASP A 38 -12.74 19.13 -3.92
N GLU A 39 -13.32 20.05 -4.70
CA GLU A 39 -12.87 20.34 -6.07
C GLU A 39 -11.45 20.92 -6.06
N LEU A 40 -11.15 21.79 -5.09
CA LEU A 40 -9.82 22.36 -4.93
C LEU A 40 -8.79 21.27 -4.58
N ARG A 41 -9.15 20.34 -3.71
CA ARG A 41 -8.28 19.22 -3.32
C ARG A 41 -7.98 18.33 -4.53
N VAL A 42 -8.99 17.94 -5.30
CA VAL A 42 -8.82 17.11 -6.51
C VAL A 42 -7.97 17.86 -7.56
N SER A 43 -8.26 19.13 -7.80
CA SER A 43 -7.47 19.94 -8.73
C SER A 43 -6.01 20.09 -8.26
N ALA A 44 -5.78 20.20 -6.95
CA ALA A 44 -4.44 20.22 -6.38
C ALA A 44 -3.72 18.86 -6.54
N GLN A 45 -4.42 17.73 -6.41
CA GLN A 45 -3.87 16.40 -6.69
C GLN A 45 -3.44 16.28 -8.15
N GLU A 46 -4.29 16.70 -9.09
CA GLU A 46 -3.98 16.74 -10.53
C GLU A 46 -2.79 17.65 -10.84
N GLN A 47 -2.72 18.82 -10.20
CA GLN A 47 -1.61 19.75 -10.33
C GLN A 47 -0.30 19.12 -9.83
N VAL A 48 -0.31 18.43 -8.70
CA VAL A 48 0.86 17.71 -8.19
C VAL A 48 1.27 16.62 -9.16
N ASP A 49 0.33 15.83 -9.68
CA ASP A 49 0.63 14.78 -10.66
C ASP A 49 1.24 15.34 -11.96
N PHE A 50 0.74 16.49 -12.42
CA PHE A 50 1.30 17.21 -13.56
C PHE A 50 2.71 17.72 -13.26
N MET A 51 2.93 18.33 -12.09
CA MET A 51 4.23 18.88 -11.71
C MET A 51 5.29 17.80 -11.55
N LEU A 52 4.92 16.61 -11.05
CA LEU A 52 5.78 15.44 -10.90
C LEU A 52 6.11 14.74 -12.24
N GLY A 53 5.77 15.33 -13.38
CA GLY A 53 6.24 14.91 -14.70
C GLY A 53 7.76 15.06 -14.88
N GLU A 54 8.29 14.55 -15.99
CA GLU A 54 9.72 14.53 -16.30
C GLU A 54 10.24 15.92 -16.75
N ASP A 55 10.36 16.85 -15.80
CA ASP A 55 11.07 18.13 -15.96
C ASP A 55 12.29 18.17 -15.00
N GLU A 56 13.45 18.64 -15.49
CA GLU A 56 14.68 18.75 -14.69
C GLU A 56 14.51 19.72 -13.51
N ASP A 57 13.73 20.79 -13.69
CA ASP A 57 13.47 21.78 -12.63
C ASP A 57 12.63 21.18 -11.48
N THR A 58 11.73 20.24 -11.77
CA THR A 58 10.94 19.51 -10.77
C THR A 58 11.82 18.64 -9.87
N SER A 59 12.84 18.00 -10.42
CA SER A 59 13.76 17.14 -9.65
C SER A 59 14.44 17.91 -8.51
N THR A 60 14.83 19.15 -8.78
CA THR A 60 15.49 20.02 -7.79
C THR A 60 14.51 20.42 -6.67
N VAL A 61 13.26 20.75 -7.00
CA VAL A 61 12.23 21.08 -6.00
C VAL A 61 11.89 19.87 -5.11
N MET A 62 11.80 18.67 -5.68
CA MET A 62 11.52 17.45 -4.90
C MET A 62 12.65 17.05 -3.95
N ALA A 63 13.90 17.43 -4.27
CA ALA A 63 15.05 17.14 -3.44
C ALA A 63 15.11 18.03 -2.18
N ASP A 64 14.42 19.17 -2.16
CA ASP A 64 14.40 20.15 -1.07
C ASP A 64 13.84 19.56 0.24
N ASP A 65 14.54 19.81 1.35
CA ASP A 65 14.20 19.23 2.66
C ASP A 65 12.90 19.79 3.27
N GLU A 66 12.57 21.05 2.98
CA GLU A 66 11.31 21.66 3.42
C GLU A 66 10.14 21.00 2.71
N VAL A 67 10.26 20.80 1.39
CA VAL A 67 9.26 20.09 0.57
C VAL A 67 9.05 18.67 1.09
N LYS A 68 10.13 17.91 1.31
CA LYS A 68 10.06 16.56 1.89
C LYS A 68 9.42 16.55 3.27
N SER A 69 9.73 17.52 4.13
CA SER A 69 9.14 17.63 5.46
C SER A 69 7.62 17.84 5.40
N ILE A 70 7.15 18.71 4.50
CA ILE A 70 5.73 18.97 4.30
C ILE A 70 5.02 17.72 3.78
N VAL A 71 5.60 17.02 2.81
CA VAL A 71 5.04 15.76 2.30
C VAL A 71 4.96 14.71 3.39
N ARG A 72 6.01 14.51 4.20
CA ARG A 72 5.98 13.54 5.32
C ARG A 72 4.88 13.84 6.33
N MET A 73 4.68 15.11 6.67
CA MET A 73 3.59 15.53 7.55
C MET A 73 2.22 15.29 6.91
N GLY A 74 2.08 15.55 5.61
CA GLY A 74 0.86 15.24 4.86
C GLY A 74 0.55 13.75 4.81
N VAL A 75 1.57 12.90 4.60
CA VAL A 75 1.45 11.42 4.66
C VAL A 75 0.87 10.99 6.00
N TYR A 76 1.50 11.42 7.10
CA TYR A 76 1.04 11.10 8.45
C TYR A 76 -0.42 11.52 8.66
N ASN A 77 -0.77 12.75 8.25
CA ASN A 77 -2.12 13.28 8.40
C ASN A 77 -3.17 12.48 7.58
N ILE A 78 -2.85 12.09 6.35
CA ILE A 78 -3.76 11.28 5.52
C ILE A 78 -3.98 9.91 6.16
N VAL A 79 -2.90 9.23 6.56
CA VAL A 79 -2.99 7.90 7.18
C VAL A 79 -3.78 7.96 8.49
N HIS A 80 -3.48 8.93 9.36
CA HIS A 80 -4.18 9.10 10.63
C HIS A 80 -5.65 9.51 10.41
N SER A 81 -5.92 10.42 9.47
CA SER A 81 -7.30 10.84 9.16
C SER A 81 -8.12 9.67 8.61
N PHE A 82 -7.53 8.82 7.76
CA PHE A 82 -8.19 7.59 7.31
C PHE A 82 -8.50 6.66 8.48
N GLU A 83 -7.52 6.40 9.35
CA GLU A 83 -7.70 5.53 10.52
C GLU A 83 -8.81 6.04 11.46
N MET A 84 -8.92 7.35 11.65
CA MET A 84 -9.97 7.97 12.45
C MET A 84 -11.36 7.80 11.82
N GLU A 85 -11.51 8.15 10.54
CA GLU A 85 -12.80 7.96 9.84
C GLU A 85 -13.21 6.49 9.80
N LEU A 86 -12.25 5.58 9.58
CA LEU A 86 -12.50 4.14 9.62
C LEU A 86 -12.98 3.69 11.02
N SER A 87 -12.40 4.23 12.08
CA SER A 87 -12.79 3.92 13.47
C SER A 87 -14.22 4.36 13.79
N LEU A 88 -14.71 5.42 13.13
CA LEU A 88 -16.08 5.91 13.30
C LEU A 88 -17.13 4.99 12.66
N LEU A 89 -16.78 4.18 11.64
CA LEU A 89 -17.71 3.28 10.97
C LEU A 89 -18.43 2.31 11.92
N LEU A 90 -17.77 1.87 12.99
CA LEU A 90 -18.36 0.92 13.94
C LEU A 90 -19.25 1.60 14.99
N LEU A 91 -19.16 2.92 15.12
CA LEU A 91 -19.92 3.76 16.05
C LEU A 91 -21.20 4.32 15.42
N ASP A 92 -21.22 4.50 14.10
CA ASP A 92 -22.36 5.09 13.38
C ASP A 92 -23.57 4.13 13.33
N ASN A 93 -24.77 4.68 13.50
CA ASN A 93 -26.02 3.96 13.35
C ASN A 93 -26.35 3.76 11.85
N ALA A 94 -27.11 2.71 11.53
CA ALA A 94 -27.39 2.28 10.15
C ALA A 94 -27.94 3.36 9.17
N LEU A 95 -28.46 4.49 9.67
CA LEU A 95 -28.99 5.60 8.86
C LEU A 95 -27.90 6.55 8.30
N GLU A 96 -26.68 6.51 8.84
CA GLU A 96 -25.57 7.37 8.40
C GLU A 96 -24.52 6.62 7.56
N PHE A 97 -24.78 5.35 7.27
CA PHE A 97 -23.81 4.44 6.64
C PHE A 97 -23.36 4.89 5.25
N GLU A 98 -24.25 5.46 4.43
CA GLU A 98 -23.89 5.98 3.10
C GLU A 98 -23.01 7.24 3.18
N ALA A 99 -23.30 8.13 4.13
CA ALA A 99 -22.47 9.31 4.35
C ALA A 99 -21.10 8.92 4.91
N ALA A 100 -21.05 7.95 5.83
CA ALA A 100 -19.83 7.42 6.39
C ALA A 100 -18.98 6.67 5.33
N ASP A 101 -19.61 5.86 4.48
CA ASP A 101 -18.97 5.20 3.34
C ASP A 101 -18.33 6.21 2.40
N ASN A 102 -19.05 7.26 2.00
CA ASN A 102 -18.50 8.32 1.14
C ASN A 102 -17.30 9.05 1.79
N ARG A 103 -17.32 9.28 3.10
CA ARG A 103 -16.18 9.89 3.82
C ARG A 103 -14.97 8.97 3.81
N VAL A 104 -15.15 7.70 4.16
CA VAL A 104 -14.04 6.73 4.22
C VAL A 104 -13.50 6.42 2.83
N MET A 105 -14.36 6.25 1.84
CA MET A 105 -13.96 6.05 0.45
C MET A 105 -13.10 7.20 -0.07
N ARG A 106 -13.45 8.44 0.26
CA ARG A 106 -12.62 9.61 -0.07
C ARG A 106 -11.22 9.51 0.54
N LYS A 107 -11.13 9.14 1.82
CA LYS A 107 -9.85 8.99 2.51
C LYS A 107 -9.00 7.86 1.94
N VAL A 108 -9.61 6.76 1.49
CA VAL A 108 -8.86 5.69 0.81
C VAL A 108 -8.41 6.10 -0.57
N SER A 109 -9.18 6.89 -1.31
CA SER A 109 -8.71 7.48 -2.57
C SER A 109 -7.50 8.39 -2.36
N ASP A 110 -7.43 9.14 -1.25
CA ASP A 110 -6.25 9.93 -0.89
C ASP A 110 -5.02 9.03 -0.62
N LEU A 111 -5.21 7.88 0.04
CA LEU A 111 -4.17 6.88 0.27
C LEU A 111 -3.67 6.26 -1.04
N GLU A 112 -4.56 5.96 -1.98
CA GLU A 112 -4.20 5.44 -3.30
C GLU A 112 -3.43 6.47 -4.12
N TRP A 113 -3.91 7.72 -4.14
CA TRP A 113 -3.23 8.81 -4.83
C TRP A 113 -1.81 9.03 -4.29
N ILE A 114 -1.64 9.07 -2.95
CA ILE A 114 -0.32 9.30 -2.36
C ILE A 114 0.64 8.13 -2.63
N CYS A 115 0.15 6.89 -2.77
CA CYS A 115 0.96 5.75 -3.21
C CYS A 115 1.55 5.93 -4.63
N ASN A 116 0.94 6.75 -5.49
CA ASN A 116 1.46 7.06 -6.82
C ASN A 116 2.44 8.25 -6.81
N VAL A 117 2.31 9.14 -5.82
CA VAL A 117 3.16 10.33 -5.65
C VAL A 117 4.48 10.00 -4.97
N LEU A 118 4.43 9.27 -3.84
CA LEU A 118 5.61 9.06 -3.00
C LEU A 118 6.78 8.34 -3.68
N PRO A 119 6.58 7.36 -4.59
CA PRO A 119 7.68 6.76 -5.33
C PRO A 119 8.45 7.78 -6.17
N LYS A 120 7.75 8.74 -6.79
CA LYS A 120 8.37 9.81 -7.61
C LYS A 120 9.24 10.75 -6.77
N MET A 121 8.97 10.83 -5.46
CA MET A 121 9.71 11.65 -4.50
C MET A 121 10.67 10.87 -3.61
N ASN A 122 10.76 9.54 -3.78
CA ASN A 122 11.51 8.64 -2.89
C ASN A 122 11.15 8.78 -1.40
N LEU A 123 9.85 8.89 -1.10
CA LEU A 123 9.31 9.08 0.26
C LEU A 123 8.37 7.95 0.71
N MET A 124 8.38 6.82 0.00
CA MET A 124 7.48 5.70 0.25
C MET A 124 7.70 5.04 1.62
N ASN A 125 8.91 5.14 2.18
CA ASN A 125 9.27 4.57 3.48
C ASN A 125 8.40 5.09 4.64
N ASN A 126 8.03 6.37 4.61
CA ASN A 126 7.18 6.98 5.63
C ASN A 126 5.78 6.35 5.62
N PHE A 127 5.17 6.29 4.44
CA PHE A 127 3.85 5.69 4.26
C PHE A 127 3.82 4.21 4.63
N VAL A 128 4.80 3.44 4.17
CA VAL A 128 4.90 2.01 4.47
C VAL A 128 4.98 1.77 5.99
N SER A 129 5.72 2.60 6.72
CA SER A 129 5.86 2.48 8.17
C SER A 129 4.54 2.77 8.89
N ASP A 130 3.86 3.87 8.52
CA ASP A 130 2.58 4.24 9.10
C ASP A 130 1.48 3.23 8.74
N TRP A 131 1.45 2.74 7.49
CA TRP A 131 0.52 1.70 7.04
C TRP A 131 0.70 0.41 7.84
N ALA A 132 1.94 -0.05 7.98
CA ALA A 132 2.24 -1.25 8.77
C ALA A 132 1.80 -1.10 10.23
N ALA A 133 1.95 0.09 10.81
CA ALA A 133 1.55 0.37 12.19
C ALA A 133 0.03 0.30 12.41
N ILE A 134 -0.78 0.81 11.46
CA ILE A 134 -2.24 0.82 11.58
C ILE A 134 -2.93 -0.44 11.02
N SER A 135 -2.22 -1.27 10.26
CA SER A 135 -2.78 -2.41 9.51
C SER A 135 -3.65 -3.34 10.35
N SER A 136 -3.21 -3.72 11.56
CA SER A 136 -3.98 -4.62 12.43
C SER A 136 -5.30 -4.01 12.90
N LYS A 137 -5.31 -2.71 13.18
CA LYS A 137 -6.51 -1.97 13.56
C LYS A 137 -7.47 -1.82 12.38
N VAL A 138 -6.94 -1.51 11.20
CA VAL A 138 -7.72 -1.43 9.96
C VAL A 138 -8.45 -2.74 9.71
N LEU A 139 -7.72 -3.86 9.73
CA LEU A 139 -8.29 -5.20 9.53
C LEU A 139 -9.30 -5.55 10.62
N GLY A 140 -9.01 -5.23 11.89
CA GLY A 140 -9.95 -5.43 12.99
C GLY A 140 -11.30 -4.72 12.81
N ILE A 141 -11.31 -3.59 12.08
CA ILE A 141 -12.55 -2.88 11.74
C ILE A 141 -13.22 -3.50 10.52
N ILE A 142 -12.50 -3.68 9.41
CA ILE A 142 -13.13 -4.10 8.15
C ILE A 142 -13.56 -5.57 8.13
N GLU A 143 -13.07 -6.38 9.08
CA GLU A 143 -13.51 -7.76 9.33
C GLU A 143 -14.56 -7.85 10.44
N ASP A 144 -15.06 -6.72 10.96
CA ASP A 144 -16.20 -6.73 11.86
C ASP A 144 -17.43 -7.30 11.14
N LYS A 145 -18.21 -8.11 11.86
CA LYS A 145 -19.40 -8.79 11.33
C LYS A 145 -20.43 -7.82 10.75
N LYS A 146 -20.48 -6.57 11.23
CA LYS A 146 -21.34 -5.52 10.67
C LYS A 146 -20.97 -5.20 9.22
N LEU A 147 -19.71 -5.40 8.84
CA LEU A 147 -19.15 -5.04 7.53
C LEU A 147 -18.98 -6.24 6.58
N ASP A 148 -19.23 -7.48 7.02
CA ASP A 148 -18.94 -8.71 6.27
C ASP A 148 -19.49 -8.70 4.82
N HIS A 149 -20.68 -8.16 4.60
CA HIS A 149 -21.36 -8.19 3.29
C HIS A 149 -21.61 -6.81 2.67
N VAL A 150 -20.96 -5.76 3.18
CA VAL A 150 -21.08 -4.38 2.70
C VAL A 150 -19.70 -3.76 2.41
N MET A 151 -19.70 -2.54 1.87
CA MET A 151 -18.50 -1.74 1.59
C MET A 151 -17.44 -2.47 0.73
N TRP A 152 -17.89 -3.20 -0.28
CA TRP A 152 -16.99 -3.94 -1.18
C TRP A 152 -15.97 -3.04 -1.88
N GLY A 153 -16.37 -1.80 -2.20
CA GLY A 153 -15.48 -0.75 -2.73
C GLY A 153 -14.33 -0.41 -1.79
N LEU A 154 -14.61 -0.26 -0.49
CA LEU A 154 -13.59 -0.02 0.52
C LEU A 154 -12.63 -1.21 0.64
N LYS A 155 -13.17 -2.43 0.71
CA LYS A 155 -12.37 -3.65 0.83
C LYS A 155 -11.40 -3.81 -0.34
N ILE A 156 -11.86 -3.59 -1.58
CA ILE A 156 -10.97 -3.71 -2.75
C ILE A 156 -9.93 -2.59 -2.77
N LYS A 157 -10.30 -1.35 -2.42
CA LYS A 157 -9.37 -0.23 -2.37
C LYS A 157 -8.27 -0.42 -1.31
N LEU A 158 -8.62 -1.00 -0.16
CA LEU A 158 -7.64 -1.40 0.86
C LEU A 158 -6.64 -2.45 0.36
N ILE A 159 -7.12 -3.42 -0.43
CA ILE A 159 -6.24 -4.42 -1.07
C ILE A 159 -5.32 -3.74 -2.09
N GLN A 160 -5.82 -2.77 -2.87
CA GLN A 160 -5.02 -2.02 -3.85
C GLN A 160 -3.91 -1.21 -3.16
N VAL A 161 -4.24 -0.46 -2.10
CA VAL A 161 -3.25 0.28 -1.31
C VAL A 161 -2.21 -0.67 -0.69
N THR A 162 -2.67 -1.78 -0.11
CA THR A 162 -1.79 -2.80 0.47
C THR A 162 -0.90 -3.44 -0.58
N SER A 163 -1.40 -3.69 -1.78
CA SER A 163 -0.60 -4.22 -2.88
C SER A 163 0.61 -3.32 -3.17
N LYS A 164 0.40 -2.00 -3.25
CA LYS A 164 1.49 -1.04 -3.42
C LYS A 164 2.52 -1.07 -2.29
N VAL A 165 2.07 -1.26 -1.05
CA VAL A 165 2.97 -1.45 0.10
C VAL A 165 3.75 -2.76 0.00
N LEU A 166 3.09 -3.86 -0.37
CA LEU A 166 3.74 -5.16 -0.54
C LEU A 166 4.77 -5.11 -1.68
N GLU A 167 4.45 -4.51 -2.83
CA GLU A 167 5.36 -4.37 -3.98
C GLU A 167 6.67 -3.67 -3.57
N VAL A 168 6.57 -2.49 -2.96
CA VAL A 168 7.76 -1.69 -2.64
C VAL A 168 8.62 -2.32 -1.54
N VAL A 169 8.01 -3.09 -0.62
CA VAL A 169 8.76 -3.81 0.42
C VAL A 169 9.32 -5.13 -0.12
N GLY A 170 8.52 -5.89 -0.87
CA GLY A 170 8.88 -7.19 -1.44
C GLY A 170 10.01 -7.09 -2.45
N TYR A 171 10.02 -6.06 -3.29
CA TYR A 171 11.07 -5.80 -4.27
C TYR A 171 12.24 -4.96 -3.73
N GLY A 172 12.22 -4.60 -2.44
CA GLY A 172 13.35 -3.96 -1.77
C GLY A 172 13.52 -2.45 -2.03
N THR A 173 12.53 -1.79 -2.64
CA THR A 173 12.49 -0.32 -2.76
C THR A 173 12.42 0.35 -1.39
N VAL A 174 11.67 -0.23 -0.46
CA VAL A 174 11.61 0.18 0.95
C VAL A 174 12.13 -0.95 1.82
N ILE A 175 13.19 -0.69 2.57
CA ILE A 175 13.78 -1.68 3.49
C ILE A 175 13.13 -1.55 4.86
N LEU A 176 12.47 -2.62 5.30
CA LEU A 176 11.91 -2.75 6.65
C LEU A 176 12.66 -3.79 7.48
N PRO A 177 12.69 -3.62 8.83
CA PRO A 177 13.13 -4.67 9.73
C PRO A 177 12.36 -5.98 9.49
N ALA A 178 13.02 -7.13 9.68
CA ALA A 178 12.40 -8.45 9.46
C ALA A 178 11.08 -8.61 10.22
N LEU A 179 11.03 -8.18 11.49
CA LEU A 179 9.82 -8.24 12.30
C LEU A 179 8.64 -7.47 11.68
N CYS A 180 8.88 -6.27 11.14
CA CYS A 180 7.85 -5.47 10.48
C CYS A 180 7.36 -6.15 9.19
N ARG A 181 8.26 -6.77 8.41
CA ARG A 181 7.91 -7.54 7.21
C ARG A 181 7.05 -8.76 7.54
N VAL A 182 7.37 -9.48 8.62
CA VAL A 182 6.56 -10.60 9.13
C VAL A 182 5.18 -10.12 9.56
N GLN A 183 5.10 -9.01 10.32
CA GLN A 183 3.82 -8.45 10.77
C GLN A 183 2.95 -8.00 9.58
N LEU A 184 3.54 -7.36 8.58
CA LEU A 184 2.85 -6.96 7.37
C LEU A 184 2.22 -8.17 6.67
N LEU A 185 2.97 -9.26 6.50
CA LEU A 185 2.46 -10.51 5.93
C LEU A 185 1.38 -11.14 6.82
N LYS A 186 1.62 -11.31 8.12
CA LYS A 186 0.66 -11.94 9.04
C LYS A 186 -0.67 -11.20 9.12
N ASN A 187 -0.66 -9.89 8.90
CA ASN A 187 -1.89 -9.08 8.81
C ASN A 187 -2.58 -9.28 7.45
N TRP A 188 -1.90 -8.98 6.35
CA TRP A 188 -2.57 -8.83 5.06
C TRP A 188 -2.73 -10.12 4.26
N PHE A 189 -1.86 -11.10 4.43
CA PHE A 189 -1.93 -12.35 3.69
C PHE A 189 -3.22 -13.15 3.97
N PRO A 190 -3.64 -13.36 5.24
CA PRO A 190 -4.92 -14.03 5.52
C PRO A 190 -6.12 -13.26 4.95
N TYR A 191 -6.09 -11.93 5.06
CA TYR A 191 -7.17 -11.08 4.57
C TYR A 191 -7.33 -11.16 3.05
N VAL A 192 -6.23 -11.01 2.30
CA VAL A 192 -6.22 -11.08 0.83
C VAL A 192 -6.70 -12.46 0.35
N ARG A 193 -6.22 -13.53 1.00
CA ARG A 193 -6.67 -14.90 0.73
C ARG A 193 -8.16 -15.08 0.92
N LYS A 194 -8.71 -14.57 2.03
CA LYS A 194 -10.14 -14.64 2.34
C LYS A 194 -10.96 -13.83 1.33
N MET A 195 -10.50 -12.65 0.95
CA MET A 195 -11.26 -11.72 0.13
C MET A 195 -11.38 -12.13 -1.34
N LYS A 196 -10.33 -12.69 -1.95
CA LYS A 196 -10.38 -13.09 -3.37
C LYS A 196 -11.57 -14.01 -3.71
N PRO A 197 -11.77 -15.17 -3.06
CA PRO A 197 -12.89 -16.06 -3.37
C PRO A 197 -14.24 -15.45 -3.02
N LEU A 198 -14.32 -14.59 -1.98
CA LEU A 198 -15.57 -13.88 -1.65
C LEU A 198 -15.98 -12.91 -2.75
N LEU A 199 -15.03 -12.14 -3.30
CA LEU A 199 -15.29 -11.22 -4.40
C LEU A 199 -15.64 -11.97 -5.68
N ASP A 200 -14.96 -13.09 -5.96
CA ASP A 200 -15.27 -13.93 -7.12
C ASP A 200 -16.67 -14.54 -7.04
N SER A 201 -17.05 -15.10 -5.88
CA SER A 201 -18.42 -15.62 -5.66
C SER A 201 -19.45 -14.53 -5.88
N LYS A 202 -19.19 -13.33 -5.35
CA LYS A 202 -20.10 -12.19 -5.49
C LYS A 202 -20.23 -11.74 -6.94
N ALA A 203 -19.14 -11.74 -7.70
CA ALA A 203 -19.13 -11.43 -9.12
C ALA A 203 -19.90 -12.44 -9.99
N ILE A 204 -19.96 -13.70 -9.54
CA ILE A 204 -20.77 -14.75 -10.19
C ILE A 204 -22.25 -14.60 -9.83
N GLU A 205 -22.57 -14.29 -8.57
CA GLU A 205 -23.95 -14.12 -8.08
C GLU A 205 -24.62 -12.85 -8.61
N GLU A 206 -23.90 -11.74 -8.67
CA GLU A 206 -24.43 -10.43 -9.02
C GLU A 206 -23.91 -9.96 -10.38
N THR A 207 -24.76 -10.06 -11.41
CA THR A 207 -24.46 -9.54 -12.74
C THR A 207 -24.08 -8.07 -12.68
N GLY A 208 -22.85 -7.74 -13.10
CA GLY A 208 -22.35 -6.37 -13.12
C GLY A 208 -21.69 -5.90 -11.82
N PHE A 209 -21.41 -6.80 -10.87
CA PHE A 209 -20.65 -6.47 -9.67
C PHE A 209 -19.25 -5.91 -10.02
N PRO A 210 -18.95 -4.64 -9.68
CA PRO A 210 -17.76 -3.96 -10.18
C PRO A 210 -16.50 -4.21 -9.33
N TYR A 211 -16.65 -4.77 -8.13
CA TYR A 211 -15.58 -4.89 -7.16
C TYR A 211 -14.91 -6.25 -7.27
N LYS A 212 -13.83 -6.34 -8.03
CA LYS A 212 -13.06 -7.58 -8.19
C LYS A 212 -11.57 -7.31 -8.11
N MET A 213 -10.83 -8.33 -7.70
CA MET A 213 -9.39 -8.36 -7.88
C MET A 213 -9.12 -8.85 -9.30
N ASP A 214 -8.66 -7.96 -10.17
CA ASP A 214 -8.24 -8.34 -11.51
C ASP A 214 -6.94 -9.16 -11.47
N GLU A 215 -6.60 -9.73 -12.62
CA GLU A 215 -5.45 -10.61 -12.76
C GLU A 215 -4.13 -9.88 -12.44
N ASP A 216 -3.99 -8.64 -12.89
CA ASP A 216 -2.80 -7.80 -12.65
C ASP A 216 -2.59 -7.55 -11.15
N LEU A 217 -3.66 -7.20 -10.41
CA LEU A 217 -3.61 -7.01 -8.96
C LEU A 217 -3.25 -8.31 -8.24
N CYS A 218 -3.80 -9.44 -8.69
CA CYS A 218 -3.49 -10.75 -8.09
C CYS A 218 -2.03 -11.14 -8.28
N GLN A 219 -1.52 -11.05 -9.51
CA GLN A 219 -0.12 -11.37 -9.84
C GLN A 219 0.85 -10.46 -9.10
N SER A 220 0.53 -9.16 -9.03
CA SER A 220 1.30 -8.16 -8.27
C SER A 220 1.45 -8.54 -6.80
N ILE A 221 0.33 -8.86 -6.12
CA ILE A 221 0.34 -9.24 -4.70
C ILE A 221 1.09 -10.56 -4.50
N GLU A 222 0.84 -11.56 -5.34
CA GLU A 222 1.49 -12.86 -5.25
C GLU A 222 3.01 -12.75 -5.38
N GLY A 223 3.50 -12.09 -6.44
CA GLY A 223 4.93 -11.88 -6.67
C GLY A 223 5.59 -11.08 -5.55
N ALA A 224 4.91 -10.06 -5.02
CA ALA A 224 5.38 -9.28 -3.90
C ALA A 224 5.48 -10.11 -2.61
N ILE A 225 4.47 -10.93 -2.30
CA ILE A 225 4.45 -11.80 -1.11
C ILE A 225 5.53 -12.89 -1.22
N VAL A 226 5.67 -13.54 -2.38
CA VAL A 226 6.73 -14.53 -2.64
C VAL A 226 8.10 -13.92 -2.40
N SER A 227 8.37 -12.76 -3.01
CA SER A 227 9.63 -12.03 -2.84
C SER A 227 9.89 -11.65 -1.38
N LEU A 228 8.83 -11.20 -0.68
CA LEU A 228 8.93 -10.81 0.71
C LEU A 228 9.23 -12.00 1.63
N ILE A 229 8.56 -13.15 1.44
CA ILE A 229 8.80 -14.37 2.21
C ILE A 229 10.25 -14.83 2.03
N LEU A 230 10.75 -14.87 0.79
CA LEU A 230 12.09 -15.36 0.48
C LEU A 230 13.23 -14.55 1.12
N THR A 231 12.93 -13.36 1.61
CA THR A 231 13.87 -12.45 2.29
C THR A 231 13.73 -12.46 3.82
N LEU A 232 12.84 -13.28 4.39
CA LEU A 232 12.68 -13.45 5.84
C LEU A 232 13.69 -14.44 6.44
N PRO A 233 13.89 -14.45 7.76
CA PRO A 233 14.57 -15.55 8.45
C PRO A 233 13.89 -16.90 8.20
N SER A 234 14.68 -17.98 8.19
CA SER A 234 14.19 -19.32 7.81
C SER A 234 13.04 -19.85 8.69
N ASN A 235 13.00 -19.49 9.97
CA ASN A 235 11.93 -19.90 10.88
C ASN A 235 10.62 -19.15 10.56
N ASP A 236 10.71 -17.84 10.31
CA ASP A 236 9.54 -17.05 9.92
C ASP A 236 8.97 -17.51 8.56
N GLN A 237 9.84 -17.90 7.62
CA GLN A 237 9.41 -18.55 6.37
C GLN A 237 8.65 -19.85 6.65
N ALA A 238 9.19 -20.71 7.52
CA ALA A 238 8.58 -21.99 7.87
C ALA A 238 7.20 -21.82 8.50
N ASP A 239 7.04 -20.84 9.39
CA ASP A 239 5.77 -20.53 10.05
C ASP A 239 4.71 -20.10 9.01
N ILE A 240 5.04 -19.14 8.16
CA ILE A 240 4.10 -18.59 7.15
C ILE A 240 3.72 -19.66 6.11
N LEU A 241 4.70 -20.42 5.61
CA LEU A 241 4.47 -21.48 4.62
C LEU A 241 3.73 -22.68 5.24
N GLY A 242 3.99 -22.98 6.52
CA GLY A 242 3.25 -23.99 7.27
C GLY A 242 1.79 -23.62 7.41
N ASP A 243 1.50 -22.38 7.81
CA ASP A 243 0.13 -21.86 7.88
C ASP A 243 -0.56 -21.89 6.50
N TRP A 244 0.17 -21.58 5.42
CA TRP A 244 -0.38 -21.68 4.08
C TRP A 244 -0.83 -23.09 3.71
N ILE A 245 0.00 -24.10 3.96
CA ILE A 245 -0.31 -25.50 3.63
C ILE A 245 -1.43 -26.05 4.50
N ASN A 246 -1.45 -25.70 5.79
CA ASN A 246 -2.39 -26.26 6.75
C ASN A 246 -3.83 -25.76 6.57
N ASN A 247 -4.06 -24.68 5.82
CA ASN A 247 -5.38 -24.09 5.61
C ASN A 247 -6.22 -24.78 4.50
N GLY A 248 -5.87 -26.01 4.11
CA GLY A 248 -6.76 -26.93 3.38
C GLY A 248 -6.56 -26.92 1.86
N GLU A 249 -6.90 -25.81 1.20
CA GLU A 249 -6.72 -25.68 -0.25
C GLU A 249 -5.57 -24.73 -0.56
N VAL A 250 -4.61 -25.21 -1.36
CA VAL A 250 -3.59 -24.37 -1.99
C VAL A 250 -4.31 -23.46 -2.97
N GLY A 251 -4.73 -22.30 -2.47
CA GLY A 251 -5.40 -21.26 -3.23
C GLY A 251 -4.62 -19.96 -3.15
N TYR A 252 -5.19 -18.93 -3.76
CA TYR A 252 -4.60 -17.61 -3.82
C TYR A 252 -4.27 -17.02 -2.43
N PRO A 253 -3.13 -16.30 -2.26
CA PRO A 253 -2.00 -16.24 -3.19
C PRO A 253 -1.24 -17.58 -3.26
N ASP A 254 -0.79 -17.97 -4.46
CA ASP A 254 0.04 -19.17 -4.66
C ASP A 254 1.47 -18.90 -4.17
N LEU A 255 1.91 -19.69 -3.19
CA LEU A 255 3.26 -19.59 -2.61
C LEU A 255 4.16 -20.75 -3.01
N THR A 256 3.80 -21.51 -4.06
CA THR A 256 4.56 -22.69 -4.50
C THR A 256 6.02 -22.36 -4.76
N GLU A 257 6.32 -21.26 -5.45
CA GLU A 257 7.71 -20.83 -5.69
C GLU A 257 8.47 -20.59 -4.37
N ALA A 258 7.87 -19.83 -3.45
CA ALA A 258 8.49 -19.53 -2.16
C ALA A 258 8.77 -20.81 -1.36
N PHE A 259 7.80 -21.74 -1.39
CA PHE A 259 7.90 -23.02 -0.71
C PHE A 259 9.00 -23.92 -1.28
N GLU A 260 9.10 -24.04 -2.60
CA GLU A 260 10.13 -24.84 -3.28
C GLU A 260 11.53 -24.33 -2.97
N VAL A 261 11.72 -23.01 -3.05
CA VAL A 261 13.01 -22.36 -2.74
C VAL A 261 13.38 -22.56 -1.26
N TRP A 262 12.43 -22.37 -0.34
CA TRP A 262 12.66 -22.63 1.09
C TRP A 262 13.02 -24.10 1.36
N CYS A 263 12.30 -25.05 0.76
CA CYS A 263 12.59 -26.48 0.85
C CYS A 263 13.99 -26.81 0.36
N TYR A 264 14.39 -26.28 -0.80
CA TYR A 264 15.72 -26.47 -1.36
C TYR A 264 16.82 -25.94 -0.43
N ARG A 265 16.67 -24.69 0.06
CA ARG A 265 17.62 -24.06 0.98
C ARG A 265 17.78 -24.86 2.27
N THR A 266 16.67 -25.32 2.85
CA THR A 266 16.63 -26.10 4.10
C THR A 266 17.26 -27.48 3.93
N LYS A 267 16.94 -28.20 2.85
CA LYS A 267 17.56 -29.50 2.52
C LYS A 267 19.07 -29.38 2.31
N SER A 268 19.51 -28.36 1.56
CA SER A 268 20.92 -28.07 1.33
C SER A 268 21.68 -27.74 2.63
N ALA A 269 21.08 -26.92 3.51
CA ALA A 269 21.68 -26.60 4.80
C ALA A 269 21.81 -27.84 5.70
N LYS A 270 20.78 -28.69 5.76
CA LYS A 270 20.80 -29.94 6.51
C LYS A 270 21.92 -30.88 6.03
N ARG A 271 22.09 -31.03 4.71
CA ARG A 271 23.15 -31.86 4.13
C ARG A 271 24.54 -31.39 4.56
N ARG A 272 24.81 -30.09 4.45
CA ARG A 272 26.09 -29.50 4.86
C ARG A 272 26.37 -29.68 6.36
N LEU A 273 25.33 -29.60 7.20
CA LEU A 273 25.47 -29.84 8.63
C LEU A 273 25.86 -31.29 8.93
N VAL A 274 25.22 -32.27 8.27
CA VAL A 274 25.54 -33.69 8.44
C VAL A 274 26.96 -34.00 7.98
N GLU A 275 27.35 -33.53 6.79
CA GLU A 275 28.71 -33.71 6.26
C GLU A 275 29.78 -33.12 7.20
N SER A 276 29.51 -31.94 7.80
CA SER A 276 30.41 -31.32 8.79
C SER A 276 30.55 -32.14 10.07
N LEU A 277 29.45 -32.71 10.57
CA LEU A 277 29.47 -33.55 11.77
C LEU A 277 30.24 -34.85 11.53
N GLU A 278 30.06 -35.47 10.36
CA GLU A 278 30.79 -36.68 9.96
C GLU A 278 32.31 -36.41 9.85
N SER A 279 32.70 -35.24 9.30
CA SER A 279 34.12 -34.83 9.19
C SER A 279 34.82 -34.50 10.52
N HIS A 280 34.07 -34.31 11.61
CA HIS A 280 34.62 -34.03 12.95
C HIS A 280 34.64 -35.26 13.86
N SER A 281 34.13 -36.39 13.37
CA SER A 281 34.15 -37.69 14.06
C SER A 281 35.27 -38.62 13.59
N GLU A 282 36.10 -38.18 12.65
CA GLU A 282 37.38 -38.81 12.22
C GLU A 282 38.59 -38.08 12.82
#